data_AF-A0A8H4UI53-F1
#
_entry.id   AF-A0A8H4UI53-F1
#
_cell.length_a   1.000
_cell.length_b   1.000
_cell.length_c   1.000
_cell.angle_alpha   90.00
_cell.angle_beta   90.00
_cell.angle_gamma   90.00
#
_symmetry.space_group_name_H-M   'P 1'
#
loop_
_entity.id
_entity.type
_entity.pdbx_description
1 polymer ?
#
loop_
_entity_poly.entity_id
_entity_poly.type
_entity_poly.pdbx_seq_one_letter_code
_entity_poly.pdbx_strand_id
1 'polypeptide(L)'
;MDSRHLTPEQIRHLTYIPSSKPQDFTLDENLPRLAKNWQFVPSQSTASFRFLDNLPVELRHIIISQLDLVSLYNLGRANKRSAELLYSHLEYNAIITHAWDAFRGALSIRVGHITCRELYKTLCTRNCQGCGDFGGYIYLLNLKRVCFLCFTEGRFYFPVTKRLACRKYALEVEDVDKLPHMKSWLGDYSSAKIRIIGDEVLVDCETAYNAALKIHDSSQSINQASFVRELHRLRDWARTNYEPLENPDLPGLPQAKEREKGLYLCDEKAGNPHRYAAIVPAPWFDSCRRQAERGLHCIGCRDLEIVPFHWRRKYTAESFKEHLRECGQIEKRRHRKSGSRKAEDGDDDRAKKRRRI
;
A
#
# COMPACT_ATOMS: atom_id res chain seq x y z
N MET A 1 3.55 -0.55 38.34
CA MET A 1 4.95 -0.10 38.52
C MET A 1 5.51 0.32 37.17
N ASP A 2 5.69 1.65 37.02
CA ASP A 2 6.24 2.45 35.91
C ASP A 2 5.74 2.22 34.46
N SER A 3 4.51 2.68 34.23
CA SER A 3 3.93 3.04 32.92
C SER A 3 4.48 4.35 32.35
N ARG A 4 5.77 4.67 32.57
CA ARG A 4 6.38 5.83 31.91
C ARG A 4 6.54 5.52 30.42
N HIS A 5 5.85 6.27 29.57
CA HIS A 5 6.08 6.24 28.12
C HIS A 5 7.52 6.68 27.85
N LEU A 6 8.21 6.01 26.93
CA LEU A 6 9.53 6.45 26.51
C LEU A 6 9.37 7.74 25.70
N THR A 7 10.15 8.78 26.01
CA THR A 7 10.14 10.00 25.21
C THR A 7 11.01 9.84 23.96
N PRO A 8 10.76 10.61 22.88
CA PRO A 8 11.62 10.61 21.69
C PRO A 8 13.10 10.84 22.01
N GLU A 9 13.43 11.64 23.02
CA GLU A 9 14.81 11.91 23.46
C GLU A 9 15.47 10.66 24.04
N GLN A 10 14.73 9.90 24.85
CA GLN A 10 15.24 8.68 25.50
C GLN A 10 15.61 7.60 24.49
N ILE A 11 14.92 7.52 23.35
CA ILE A 11 15.14 6.49 22.33
C ILE A 11 15.97 6.96 21.13
N ARG A 12 16.39 8.24 21.10
CA ARG A 12 17.12 8.83 19.98
C ARG A 12 18.41 8.08 19.64
N HIS A 13 19.10 7.54 20.64
CA HIS A 13 20.33 6.77 20.46
C HIS A 13 20.10 5.30 20.07
N LEU A 14 18.85 4.83 20.11
CA LEU A 14 18.43 3.46 19.80
C LEU A 14 17.69 3.35 18.48
N THR A 15 17.25 4.48 17.93
CA THR A 15 16.44 4.57 16.73
C THR A 15 17.09 5.47 15.68
N TYR A 16 16.62 5.36 14.45
CA TYR A 16 17.03 6.27 13.38
C TYR A 16 15.90 6.49 12.39
N ILE A 17 15.96 7.64 11.70
CA ILE A 17 15.19 7.90 10.49
C ILE A 17 16.18 7.80 9.32
N PRO A 18 15.93 6.96 8.30
CA PRO A 18 16.77 6.88 7.12
C PRO A 18 16.96 8.27 6.50
N SER A 19 18.21 8.62 6.16
CA SER A 19 18.55 9.90 5.51
C SER A 19 17.94 10.03 4.11
N SER A 20 17.67 8.90 3.46
CA SER A 20 16.94 8.80 2.20
C SER A 20 15.79 7.81 2.33
N LYS A 21 14.67 8.06 1.65
CA LYS A 21 13.59 7.08 1.51
C LYS A 21 14.17 5.80 0.87
N PRO A 22 13.88 4.60 1.42
CA PRO A 22 14.17 3.35 0.71
C PRO A 22 13.50 3.37 -0.66
N GLN A 23 14.21 2.95 -1.72
CA GLN A 23 13.62 2.78 -3.05
C GLN A 23 12.74 1.54 -3.02
N ASP A 24 11.47 1.76 -2.80
CA ASP A 24 10.46 0.69 -2.74
C ASP A 24 9.78 0.50 -4.08
N PHE A 25 10.05 1.39 -5.05
CA PHE A 25 9.42 1.36 -6.36
C PHE A 25 7.88 1.36 -6.21
N THR A 26 7.40 2.07 -5.19
CA THR A 26 5.98 2.34 -4.93
C THR A 26 5.44 3.34 -5.94
N LEU A 27 4.11 3.53 -5.96
CA LEU A 27 3.45 4.40 -6.93
C LEU A 27 4.09 5.78 -7.00
N ASP A 28 4.34 6.43 -5.86
CA ASP A 28 4.90 7.79 -5.78
C ASP A 28 6.25 7.97 -6.49
N GLU A 29 7.09 6.93 -6.52
CA GLU A 29 8.40 6.95 -7.19
C GLU A 29 8.30 6.88 -8.71
N ASN A 30 7.19 6.35 -9.23
CA ASN A 30 6.90 6.18 -10.65
C ASN A 30 6.09 7.33 -11.25
N LEU A 31 5.50 8.16 -10.41
CA LEU A 31 4.78 9.35 -10.85
C LEU A 31 5.76 10.50 -11.20
N PRO A 32 5.38 11.43 -12.09
CA PRO A 32 6.23 12.56 -12.47
C PRO A 32 6.79 13.30 -11.26
N ARG A 33 8.10 13.58 -11.27
CA ARG A 33 8.75 14.29 -10.16
C ARG A 33 8.21 15.70 -10.05
N LEU A 34 7.94 16.10 -8.81
CA LEU A 34 7.59 17.49 -8.50
C LEU A 34 8.85 18.35 -8.61
N ALA A 35 8.66 19.60 -9.02
CA ALA A 35 9.74 20.57 -8.99
C ALA A 35 10.26 20.73 -7.54
N LYS A 36 11.57 20.91 -7.35
CA LYS A 36 12.16 21.03 -6.01
C LYS A 36 11.61 22.22 -5.20
N ASN A 37 11.17 23.26 -5.89
CA ASN A 37 10.52 24.45 -5.34
C ASN A 37 8.99 24.39 -5.41
N TRP A 38 8.42 23.22 -5.68
CA TRP A 38 6.97 23.07 -5.73
C TRP A 38 6.40 23.38 -4.35
N GLN A 39 5.62 24.46 -4.28
CA GLN A 39 4.85 24.84 -3.11
C GLN A 39 3.41 25.06 -3.54
N PHE A 40 2.48 24.44 -2.81
CA PHE A 40 1.07 24.70 -3.02
C PHE A 40 0.66 25.90 -2.16
N VAL A 41 0.97 27.12 -2.62
CA VAL A 41 0.53 28.35 -1.96
C VAL A 41 -0.47 29.04 -2.87
N PRO A 42 -1.75 29.15 -2.47
CA PRO A 42 -2.72 29.91 -3.25
C PRO A 42 -2.32 31.38 -3.24
N SER A 43 -2.32 32.02 -4.42
CA SER A 43 -2.30 33.48 -4.47
C SER A 43 -3.62 34.03 -3.94
N GLN A 44 -3.56 35.04 -3.07
CA GLN A 44 -4.77 35.74 -2.60
C GLN A 44 -5.60 36.22 -3.79
N SER A 45 -6.90 36.00 -3.73
CA SER A 45 -7.84 36.40 -4.76
C SER A 45 -8.58 37.67 -4.36
N THR A 46 -8.64 38.64 -5.27
CA THR A 46 -9.54 39.80 -5.15
C THR A 46 -10.91 39.55 -5.79
N ALA A 47 -11.08 38.42 -6.49
CA ALA A 47 -12.32 38.02 -7.15
C ALA A 47 -13.23 37.23 -6.21
N SER A 48 -14.54 37.52 -6.26
CA SER A 48 -15.57 36.80 -5.50
C SER A 48 -15.97 35.48 -6.20
N PHE A 49 -16.19 34.43 -5.43
CA PHE A 49 -16.83 33.20 -5.89
C PHE A 49 -18.22 33.09 -5.26
N ARG A 50 -19.14 33.92 -5.78
CA ARG A 50 -20.47 34.20 -5.22
C ARG A 50 -21.24 32.95 -4.77
N PHE A 51 -21.12 31.83 -5.48
CA PHE A 51 -21.80 30.60 -5.11
C PHE A 51 -21.34 30.04 -3.76
N LEU A 52 -20.04 29.80 -3.56
CA LEU A 52 -19.55 29.30 -2.26
C LEU A 52 -19.46 30.41 -1.21
N ASP A 53 -19.13 31.64 -1.59
CA ASP A 53 -18.99 32.75 -0.64
C ASP A 53 -20.32 33.10 0.05
N ASN A 54 -21.46 32.81 -0.57
CA ASN A 54 -22.79 33.01 0.03
C ASN A 54 -23.21 31.88 0.98
N LEU A 55 -22.46 30.77 1.06
CA LEU A 55 -22.75 29.68 1.97
C LEU A 55 -22.17 29.95 3.36
N PRO A 56 -22.89 29.59 4.44
CA PRO A 56 -22.31 29.47 5.77
C PRO A 56 -21.00 28.66 5.77
N VAL A 57 -20.08 29.03 6.65
CA VAL A 57 -18.74 28.41 6.73
C VAL A 57 -18.85 26.89 6.95
N GLU A 58 -19.82 26.47 7.75
CA GLU A 58 -20.11 25.09 8.07
C GLU A 58 -20.48 24.29 6.82
N LEU A 59 -21.34 24.85 5.96
CA LEU A 59 -21.72 24.21 4.71
C LEU A 59 -20.54 24.13 3.74
N ARG A 60 -19.69 25.16 3.68
CA ARG A 60 -18.45 25.09 2.89
C ARG A 60 -17.55 23.97 3.36
N HIS A 61 -17.35 23.82 4.67
CA HIS A 61 -16.53 22.75 5.22
C HIS A 61 -17.11 21.36 4.92
N ILE A 62 -18.43 21.19 5.09
CA ILE A 62 -19.09 19.92 4.76
C ILE A 62 -18.91 19.60 3.28
N ILE A 63 -19.16 20.54 2.38
CA ILE A 63 -19.01 20.35 0.94
C ILE A 63 -17.56 19.92 0.63
N ILE A 64 -16.56 20.70 1.07
CA ILE A 64 -15.15 20.41 0.78
C ILE A 64 -14.74 19.03 1.33
N SER A 65 -15.19 18.66 2.53
CA SER A 65 -14.92 17.34 3.11
C SER A 65 -15.52 16.18 2.31
N GLN A 66 -16.69 16.35 1.70
CA GLN A 66 -17.41 15.29 1.00
C GLN A 66 -17.08 15.20 -0.50
N LEU A 67 -16.42 16.22 -1.07
CA LEU A 67 -15.97 16.15 -2.45
C LEU A 67 -14.90 15.07 -2.62
N ASP A 68 -14.98 14.33 -3.73
CA ASP A 68 -13.95 13.41 -4.17
C ASP A 68 -12.67 14.16 -4.59
N LEU A 69 -11.53 13.47 -4.60
CA LEU A 69 -10.24 14.09 -4.91
C LEU A 69 -10.18 14.71 -6.31
N VAL A 70 -10.89 14.15 -7.30
CA VAL A 70 -10.93 14.67 -8.67
C VAL A 70 -11.71 15.98 -8.69
N SER A 71 -12.87 16.01 -8.02
CA SER A 71 -13.68 17.21 -7.85
C SER A 71 -12.93 18.31 -7.11
N LEU A 72 -12.18 17.98 -6.06
CA LEU A 72 -11.32 18.94 -5.34
C LEU A 72 -10.21 19.49 -6.24
N TYR A 73 -9.54 18.62 -7.00
CA TYR A 73 -8.49 19.02 -7.94
C TYR A 73 -9.04 19.98 -9.00
N ASN A 74 -10.20 19.69 -9.56
CA ASN A 74 -10.86 20.54 -10.55
C ASN A 74 -11.33 21.87 -9.94
N LEU A 75 -11.94 21.82 -8.75
CA LEU A 75 -12.40 23.01 -8.03
C LEU A 75 -11.24 23.95 -7.70
N GLY A 76 -10.09 23.43 -7.28
CA GLY A 76 -8.89 24.22 -7.01
C GLY A 76 -8.29 24.88 -8.26
N ARG A 77 -8.62 24.39 -9.46
CA ARG A 77 -8.18 24.96 -10.74
C ARG A 77 -9.19 25.89 -11.40
N ALA A 78 -10.45 25.89 -10.93
CA ALA A 78 -11.52 26.66 -11.54
C ALA A 78 -11.35 28.17 -11.36
N ASN A 79 -10.96 28.63 -10.16
CA ASN A 79 -10.65 30.04 -9.90
C ASN A 79 -9.72 30.20 -8.67
N LYS A 80 -9.12 31.38 -8.50
CA LYS A 80 -8.18 31.63 -7.37
C LYS A 80 -8.87 31.57 -6.01
N ARG A 81 -10.13 32.02 -5.92
CA ARG A 81 -10.91 32.06 -4.67
C ARG A 81 -11.27 30.66 -4.17
N SER A 82 -11.61 29.73 -5.06
CA SER A 82 -11.88 28.34 -4.72
C SER A 82 -10.60 27.64 -4.24
N ALA A 83 -9.46 27.90 -4.89
CA ALA A 83 -8.16 27.41 -4.42
C ALA A 83 -7.83 27.90 -3.00
N GLU A 84 -8.08 29.19 -2.73
CA GLU A 84 -7.91 29.79 -1.39
C GLU A 84 -8.83 29.11 -0.36
N LEU A 85 -10.11 28.92 -0.67
CA LEU A 85 -11.08 28.25 0.21
C LEU A 85 -10.66 26.81 0.53
N LEU A 86 -10.24 26.05 -0.49
CA LEU A 86 -9.74 24.69 -0.30
C LEU A 86 -8.51 24.68 0.61
N TYR A 87 -7.57 25.60 0.41
CA TYR A 87 -6.36 25.67 1.22
C TYR A 87 -6.62 26.08 2.67
N SER A 88 -7.65 26.89 2.91
CA SER A 88 -8.09 27.24 4.27
C SER A 88 -8.77 26.09 5.00
N HIS A 89 -9.22 25.06 4.28
CA HIS A 89 -9.86 23.89 4.85
C HIS A 89 -8.82 22.95 5.49
N LEU A 90 -8.96 22.71 6.79
CA LEU A 90 -7.98 21.97 7.60
C LEU A 90 -7.63 20.59 7.03
N GLU A 91 -8.63 19.82 6.60
CA GLU A 91 -8.40 18.45 6.11
C GLU A 91 -7.67 18.45 4.78
N TYR A 92 -8.07 19.35 3.89
CA TYR A 92 -7.46 19.47 2.56
C TYR A 92 -6.02 19.93 2.72
N ASN A 93 -5.79 20.97 3.52
CA ASN A 93 -4.48 21.49 3.83
C ASN A 93 -3.53 20.43 4.40
N ALA A 94 -3.99 19.61 5.35
CA ALA A 94 -3.19 18.52 5.89
C ALA A 94 -2.81 17.49 4.82
N ILE A 95 -3.75 17.12 3.94
CA ILE A 95 -3.50 16.19 2.83
C ILE A 95 -2.47 16.75 1.85
N ILE A 96 -2.67 17.95 1.33
CA ILE A 96 -1.74 18.52 0.32
C ILE A 96 -0.37 18.84 0.91
N THR A 97 -0.27 19.12 2.21
CA THR A 97 0.99 19.46 2.87
C THR A 97 1.80 18.21 3.24
N HIS A 98 1.13 17.16 3.72
CA HIS A 98 1.80 16.00 4.31
C HIS A 98 1.65 14.70 3.52
N ALA A 99 0.67 14.62 2.62
CA ALA A 99 0.31 13.40 1.89
C ALA A 99 0.02 13.67 0.41
N TRP A 100 0.72 14.62 -0.19
CA TRP A 100 0.54 14.98 -1.59
C TRP A 100 0.75 13.81 -2.55
N ASP A 101 1.68 12.90 -2.25
CA ASP A 101 1.89 11.68 -3.04
C ASP A 101 0.67 10.76 -3.03
N ALA A 102 -0.08 10.72 -1.92
CA ALA A 102 -1.35 9.99 -1.86
C ALA A 102 -2.44 10.68 -2.69
N PHE A 103 -2.54 12.01 -2.59
CA PHE A 103 -3.50 12.79 -3.37
C PHE A 103 -3.26 12.64 -4.88
N ARG A 104 -2.05 12.93 -5.34
CA ARG A 104 -1.70 12.85 -6.78
C ARG A 104 -1.67 11.40 -7.26
N GLY A 105 -1.29 10.45 -6.41
CA GLY A 105 -1.31 9.03 -6.70
C GLY A 105 -2.72 8.56 -7.02
N ALA A 106 -3.68 8.84 -6.13
CA ALA A 106 -5.08 8.49 -6.33
C ALA A 106 -5.65 9.04 -7.64
N LEU A 107 -5.32 10.29 -7.99
CA LEU A 107 -5.69 10.89 -9.29
C LEU A 107 -5.07 10.15 -10.47
N SER A 108 -3.78 9.80 -10.37
CA SER A 108 -3.02 9.17 -11.45
C SER A 108 -3.50 7.77 -11.77
N ILE A 109 -3.84 6.98 -10.74
CA ILE A 109 -4.41 5.64 -10.88
C ILE A 109 -5.94 5.63 -11.01
N ARG A 110 -6.57 6.82 -11.09
CA ARG A 110 -8.01 7.04 -11.31
C ARG A 110 -8.92 6.36 -10.29
N VAL A 111 -8.54 6.36 -9.01
CA VAL A 111 -9.42 5.89 -7.94
C VAL A 111 -10.43 7.00 -7.63
N GLY A 112 -11.64 6.89 -8.19
CA GLY A 112 -12.62 7.98 -8.23
C GLY A 112 -13.54 8.13 -7.01
N HIS A 113 -13.47 7.23 -6.03
CA HIS A 113 -14.44 7.21 -4.91
C HIS A 113 -13.90 7.83 -3.60
N ILE A 114 -12.66 8.30 -3.58
CA ILE A 114 -12.02 8.80 -2.36
C ILE A 114 -12.41 10.24 -2.12
N THR A 115 -13.02 10.52 -0.98
CA THR A 115 -13.32 11.88 -0.49
C THR A 115 -12.15 12.52 0.26
N CYS A 116 -12.17 13.85 0.39
CA CYS A 116 -11.26 14.59 1.26
C CYS A 116 -11.26 14.02 2.69
N ARG A 117 -12.47 13.82 3.24
CA ARG A 117 -12.67 13.32 4.61
C ARG A 117 -12.07 11.95 4.82
N GLU A 118 -12.27 11.03 3.88
CA GLU A 118 -11.77 9.65 4.01
C GLU A 118 -10.24 9.61 3.97
N LEU A 119 -9.62 10.30 3.01
CA LEU A 119 -8.15 10.36 2.94
C LEU A 119 -7.56 11.02 4.19
N TYR A 120 -8.18 12.09 4.70
CA TYR A 120 -7.76 12.74 5.94
C TYR A 120 -7.88 11.81 7.16
N LYS A 121 -9.01 11.09 7.30
CA LYS A 121 -9.19 10.10 8.38
C LYS A 121 -8.12 9.00 8.33
N THR A 122 -7.81 8.47 7.14
CA THR A 122 -6.75 7.49 6.97
C THR A 122 -5.37 8.07 7.28
N LEU A 123 -5.14 9.35 6.97
CA LEU A 123 -3.91 10.05 7.32
C LEU A 123 -3.74 10.21 8.84
N CYS A 124 -4.84 10.44 9.56
CA CYS A 124 -4.89 10.53 11.02
C CYS A 124 -4.83 9.19 11.74
N THR A 125 -4.97 8.08 11.02
CA THR A 125 -4.79 6.74 11.58
C THR A 125 -3.30 6.43 11.69
N ARG A 126 -2.85 5.87 12.81
CA ARG A 126 -1.42 5.59 13.04
C ARG A 126 -1.03 4.15 12.68
N ASN A 127 -1.88 3.22 13.06
CA ASN A 127 -1.58 1.80 13.06
C ASN A 127 -1.93 1.14 11.72
N CYS A 128 -1.17 0.12 11.36
CA CYS A 128 -1.43 -0.79 10.27
C CYS A 128 -2.69 -1.58 10.57
N GLN A 129 -3.65 -1.60 9.65
CA GLN A 129 -4.89 -2.34 9.81
C GLN A 129 -4.68 -3.86 9.83
N GLY A 130 -3.58 -4.36 9.25
CA GLY A 130 -3.27 -5.79 9.20
C GLY A 130 -2.67 -6.34 10.50
N CYS A 131 -1.67 -5.65 11.07
CA CYS A 131 -0.90 -6.16 12.21
C CYS A 131 -0.85 -5.26 13.44
N GLY A 132 -1.37 -4.03 13.37
CA GLY A 132 -1.31 -3.06 14.47
C GLY A 132 0.02 -2.30 14.61
N ASP A 133 1.09 -2.70 13.92
CA ASP A 133 2.36 -1.92 13.90
C ASP A 133 2.17 -0.52 13.30
N PHE A 134 3.20 0.33 13.30
CA PHE A 134 3.14 1.62 12.59
C PHE A 134 2.90 1.41 11.09
N GLY A 135 1.80 1.96 10.56
CA GLY A 135 1.48 1.88 9.15
C GLY A 135 2.08 3.05 8.37
N GLY A 136 3.25 2.86 7.77
CA GLY A 136 3.96 3.92 7.04
C GLY A 136 3.48 4.17 5.61
N TYR A 137 2.43 3.48 5.17
CA TYR A 137 1.92 3.52 3.81
C TYR A 137 0.39 3.54 3.79
N ILE A 138 -0.18 4.01 2.70
CA ILE A 138 -1.61 3.93 2.39
C ILE A 138 -1.79 3.09 1.12
N TYR A 139 -2.68 2.11 1.20
CA TYR A 139 -3.18 1.37 0.06
C TYR A 139 -4.39 2.10 -0.50
N LEU A 140 -4.24 2.71 -1.67
CA LEU A 140 -5.18 3.69 -2.20
C LEU A 140 -6.53 3.10 -2.64
N LEU A 141 -6.58 1.84 -3.05
CA LEU A 141 -7.81 1.21 -3.56
C LEU A 141 -8.95 1.11 -2.54
N ASN A 142 -8.64 1.01 -1.25
CA ASN A 142 -9.62 0.95 -0.17
C ASN A 142 -9.22 1.80 1.06
N LEU A 143 -8.26 2.72 0.88
CA LEU A 143 -7.75 3.65 1.89
C LEU A 143 -7.29 3.01 3.20
N LYS A 144 -6.76 1.79 3.14
CA LYS A 144 -6.20 1.12 4.31
C LYS A 144 -4.79 1.60 4.61
N ARG A 145 -4.54 1.91 5.89
CA ARG A 145 -3.18 2.16 6.38
C ARG A 145 -2.46 0.84 6.62
N VAL A 146 -1.27 0.71 6.07
CA VAL A 146 -0.51 -0.55 6.05
C VAL A 146 0.98 -0.33 6.35
N CYS A 147 1.61 -1.30 6.99
CA CYS A 147 3.07 -1.36 7.12
C CYS A 147 3.69 -2.08 5.92
N PHE A 148 5.01 -1.96 5.76
CA PHE A 148 5.74 -2.59 4.65
C PHE A 148 5.46 -4.09 4.56
N LEU A 149 5.66 -4.81 5.66
CA LEU A 149 5.50 -6.27 5.70
C LEU A 149 4.07 -6.69 5.31
N CYS A 150 3.05 -5.97 5.79
CA CYS A 150 1.67 -6.31 5.48
C CYS A 150 1.37 -6.13 3.99
N PHE A 151 1.79 -5.05 3.34
CA PHE A 151 1.43 -4.87 1.94
C PHE A 151 2.24 -5.80 1.01
N THR A 152 3.47 -6.19 1.40
CA THR A 152 4.30 -7.10 0.60
C THR A 152 3.93 -8.58 0.76
N GLU A 153 3.47 -8.99 1.95
CA GLU A 153 3.18 -10.40 2.27
C GLU A 153 1.70 -10.71 2.46
N GLY A 154 0.88 -9.70 2.77
CA GLY A 154 -0.51 -9.88 3.16
C GLY A 154 -1.38 -10.38 2.00
N ARG A 155 -2.41 -11.16 2.34
CA ARG A 155 -3.31 -11.80 1.36
C ARG A 155 -4.12 -10.83 0.51
N PHE A 156 -4.30 -9.57 0.90
CA PHE A 156 -5.29 -8.69 0.26
C PHE A 156 -4.73 -7.40 -0.34
N TYR A 157 -3.44 -7.11 -0.15
CA TYR A 157 -2.82 -5.88 -0.63
C TYR A 157 -2.10 -6.07 -1.98
N PHE A 158 -2.63 -6.95 -2.84
CA PHE A 158 -2.12 -7.17 -4.20
C PHE A 158 -3.29 -7.02 -5.19
N PRO A 159 -3.47 -5.86 -5.82
CA PRO A 159 -4.49 -5.66 -6.84
C PRO A 159 -4.34 -6.67 -7.99
N VAL A 160 -5.47 -7.17 -8.50
CA VAL A 160 -5.48 -8.19 -9.56
C VAL A 160 -6.23 -7.71 -10.78
N THR A 161 -5.88 -8.26 -11.93
CA THR A 161 -6.61 -8.03 -13.17
C THR A 161 -8.03 -8.58 -13.04
N LYS A 162 -8.99 -8.01 -13.79
CA LYS A 162 -10.37 -8.52 -13.79
C LYS A 162 -10.44 -10.02 -14.10
N ARG A 163 -9.68 -10.47 -15.11
CA ARG A 163 -9.55 -11.89 -15.48
C ARG A 163 -9.08 -12.74 -14.31
N LEU A 164 -8.04 -12.29 -13.59
CA LEU A 164 -7.53 -13.02 -12.43
C LEU A 164 -8.53 -13.02 -11.27
N ALA A 165 -9.28 -11.93 -11.06
CA ALA A 165 -10.34 -11.89 -10.06
C ALA A 165 -11.44 -12.92 -10.35
N CYS A 166 -11.95 -12.99 -11.59
CA CYS A 166 -12.93 -13.99 -12.02
C CYS A 166 -12.42 -15.42 -11.78
N ARG A 167 -11.18 -15.70 -12.19
CA ARG A 167 -10.56 -17.02 -11.99
C ARG A 167 -10.38 -17.36 -10.51
N LYS A 168 -9.80 -16.45 -9.73
CA LYS A 168 -9.39 -16.68 -8.34
C LYS A 168 -10.55 -16.72 -7.35
N TYR A 169 -11.62 -15.97 -7.61
CA TYR A 169 -12.75 -15.83 -6.69
C TYR A 169 -14.05 -16.41 -7.25
N ALA A 170 -13.99 -17.09 -8.41
CA ALA A 170 -15.16 -17.65 -9.08
C ALA A 170 -16.30 -16.62 -9.26
N LEU A 171 -15.91 -15.41 -9.66
CA LEU A 171 -16.82 -14.30 -9.96
C LEU A 171 -17.10 -14.23 -11.45
N GLU A 172 -18.29 -13.76 -11.80
CA GLU A 172 -18.62 -13.36 -13.16
C GLU A 172 -18.06 -11.96 -13.47
N VAL A 173 -17.96 -11.63 -14.76
CA VAL A 173 -17.39 -10.35 -15.21
C VAL A 173 -18.25 -9.18 -14.73
N GLU A 174 -19.56 -9.34 -14.74
CA GLU A 174 -20.55 -8.36 -14.31
C GLU A 174 -20.42 -8.01 -12.82
N ASP A 175 -19.99 -8.97 -11.99
CA ASP A 175 -19.74 -8.74 -10.57
C ASP A 175 -18.43 -7.98 -10.36
N VAL A 176 -17.39 -8.36 -11.12
CA VAL A 176 -16.06 -7.71 -11.05
C VAL A 176 -16.11 -6.27 -11.55
N ASP A 177 -16.93 -5.97 -12.55
CA ASP A 177 -17.07 -4.63 -13.12
C ASP A 177 -17.68 -3.61 -12.15
N LYS A 178 -18.41 -4.07 -11.14
CA LYS A 178 -18.99 -3.23 -10.08
C LYS A 178 -18.01 -2.93 -8.94
N LEU A 179 -16.87 -3.62 -8.91
CA LEU A 179 -15.91 -3.47 -7.81
C LEU A 179 -15.11 -2.17 -7.96
N PRO A 180 -14.62 -1.61 -6.84
CA PRO A 180 -13.60 -0.58 -6.86
C PRO A 180 -12.40 -1.03 -7.70
N HIS A 181 -12.03 -0.19 -8.66
CA HIS A 181 -10.94 -0.45 -9.58
C HIS A 181 -10.02 0.75 -9.71
N MET A 182 -8.84 0.49 -10.24
CA MET A 182 -7.85 1.48 -10.61
C MET A 182 -7.30 1.17 -12.00
N LYS A 183 -6.71 2.18 -12.63
CA LYS A 183 -5.84 1.96 -13.78
C LYS A 183 -4.39 1.94 -13.32
N SER A 184 -3.65 0.92 -13.75
CA SER A 184 -2.23 0.83 -13.45
C SER A 184 -1.47 1.98 -14.13
N TRP A 185 -0.45 2.47 -13.43
CA TRP A 185 0.43 3.52 -13.94
C TRP A 185 1.71 2.89 -14.50
N LEU A 186 2.25 3.50 -15.56
CA LEU A 186 3.51 3.06 -16.17
C LEU A 186 4.67 3.26 -15.18
N GLY A 187 5.47 2.21 -14.96
CA GLY A 187 6.57 2.32 -14.01
C GLY A 187 7.32 1.02 -13.77
N ASP A 188 8.43 1.13 -13.05
CA ASP A 188 9.15 0.00 -12.47
C ASP A 188 8.66 -0.17 -11.04
N TYR A 189 8.15 -1.36 -10.72
CA TYR A 189 7.56 -1.67 -9.42
C TYR A 189 8.27 -2.85 -8.77
N SER A 190 8.13 -2.93 -7.44
CA SER A 190 8.81 -3.88 -6.57
C SER A 190 10.34 -3.75 -6.56
N SER A 191 10.99 -4.38 -5.58
CA SER A 191 12.45 -4.42 -5.50
C SER A 191 13.11 -5.10 -6.70
N ALA A 192 12.36 -5.94 -7.42
CA ALA A 192 12.80 -6.60 -8.65
C ALA A 192 12.71 -5.68 -9.90
N LYS A 193 12.16 -4.46 -9.77
CA LYS A 193 11.99 -3.49 -10.87
C LYS A 193 11.22 -4.08 -12.05
N ILE A 194 10.13 -4.78 -11.74
CA ILE A 194 9.26 -5.35 -12.77
C ILE A 194 8.45 -4.21 -13.38
N ARG A 195 8.54 -4.08 -14.70
CA ARG A 195 7.85 -3.04 -15.48
C ARG A 195 6.35 -3.35 -15.57
N ILE A 196 5.53 -2.39 -15.18
CA ILE A 196 4.11 -2.32 -15.59
C ILE A 196 4.02 -1.33 -16.75
N ILE A 197 3.43 -1.73 -17.88
CA ILE A 197 3.31 -0.90 -19.10
C ILE A 197 2.19 0.16 -18.95
N GLY A 198 1.26 -0.03 -18.01
CA GLY A 198 0.16 0.89 -17.70
C GLY A 198 -1.17 0.46 -18.34
N ASP A 199 -2.23 1.21 -18.04
CA ASP A 199 -3.60 1.08 -18.56
C ASP A 199 -4.34 -0.23 -18.24
N GLU A 200 -3.71 -1.16 -17.54
CA GLU A 200 -4.38 -2.35 -17.04
C GLU A 200 -5.34 -1.98 -15.92
N VAL A 201 -6.58 -2.48 -16.00
CA VAL A 201 -7.58 -2.28 -14.94
C VAL A 201 -7.40 -3.34 -13.87
N LEU A 202 -7.07 -2.88 -12.66
CA LEU A 202 -6.88 -3.72 -11.49
C LEU A 202 -8.02 -3.50 -10.50
N VAL A 203 -8.46 -4.57 -9.85
CA VAL A 203 -9.48 -4.56 -8.80
C VAL A 203 -8.87 -4.97 -7.46
N ASP A 204 -9.49 -4.51 -6.38
CA ASP A 204 -9.08 -4.86 -5.03
C ASP A 204 -9.40 -6.32 -4.69
N CYS A 205 -8.40 -7.04 -4.18
CA CYS A 205 -8.52 -8.45 -3.84
C CYS A 205 -9.47 -8.73 -2.67
N GLU A 206 -9.49 -7.85 -1.67
CA GLU A 206 -10.37 -8.03 -0.52
C GLU A 206 -11.83 -7.81 -0.90
N THR A 207 -12.08 -6.77 -1.69
CA THR A 207 -13.43 -6.45 -2.14
C THR A 207 -13.96 -7.52 -3.10
N ALA A 208 -13.11 -8.06 -3.98
CA ALA A 208 -13.46 -9.21 -4.81
C ALA A 208 -13.75 -10.46 -3.97
N TYR A 209 -12.92 -10.75 -2.97
CA TYR A 209 -13.15 -11.88 -2.06
C TYR A 209 -14.48 -11.73 -1.29
N ASN A 210 -14.78 -10.53 -0.80
CA ASN A 210 -16.02 -10.25 -0.09
C ASN A 210 -17.24 -10.31 -1.00
N ALA A 211 -17.13 -9.90 -2.27
CA ALA A 211 -18.18 -10.09 -3.27
C ALA A 211 -18.44 -11.59 -3.52
N ALA A 212 -17.38 -12.39 -3.65
CA ALA A 212 -17.50 -13.84 -3.82
C ALA A 212 -18.11 -14.52 -2.60
N LEU A 213 -17.79 -14.07 -1.38
CA LEU A 213 -18.42 -14.59 -0.16
C LEU A 213 -19.94 -14.37 -0.12
N LYS A 214 -20.45 -13.31 -0.75
CA LYS A 214 -21.89 -13.07 -0.86
C LYS A 214 -22.59 -14.00 -1.86
N ILE A 215 -21.84 -14.59 -2.79
CA ILE A 215 -22.37 -15.47 -3.85
C ILE A 215 -22.23 -16.94 -3.46
N HIS A 216 -21.09 -17.31 -2.88
CA HIS A 216 -20.72 -18.70 -2.60
C HIS A 216 -20.88 -19.10 -1.13
N ASP A 217 -21.32 -18.16 -0.27
CA ASP A 217 -21.59 -18.29 1.18
C ASP A 217 -20.39 -18.65 2.08
N SER A 218 -19.32 -19.25 1.54
CA SER A 218 -18.15 -19.66 2.32
C SER A 218 -16.85 -19.68 1.51
N SER A 219 -15.72 -19.57 2.22
CA SER A 219 -14.39 -19.66 1.59
C SER A 219 -14.11 -21.02 0.93
N GLN A 220 -14.68 -22.11 1.47
CA GLN A 220 -14.54 -23.45 0.92
C GLN A 220 -15.26 -23.58 -0.43
N SER A 221 -16.49 -23.06 -0.51
CA SER A 221 -17.27 -23.02 -1.74
C SER A 221 -16.58 -22.19 -2.83
N ILE A 222 -16.04 -21.02 -2.49
CA ILE A 222 -15.23 -20.20 -3.42
C ILE A 222 -14.05 -21.02 -3.97
N ASN A 223 -13.29 -21.69 -3.10
CA ASN A 223 -12.12 -22.47 -3.52
C ASN A 223 -12.52 -23.64 -4.42
N GLN A 224 -13.62 -24.33 -4.11
CA GLN A 224 -14.13 -25.44 -4.93
C GLN A 224 -14.58 -24.95 -6.30
N ALA A 225 -15.34 -23.86 -6.37
CA ALA A 225 -15.78 -23.27 -7.63
C ALA A 225 -14.61 -22.77 -8.47
N SER A 226 -13.64 -22.09 -7.84
CA SER A 226 -12.42 -21.61 -8.50
C SER A 226 -11.57 -22.77 -9.04
N PHE A 227 -11.43 -23.85 -8.26
CA PHE A 227 -10.71 -25.06 -8.68
C PHE A 227 -11.38 -25.74 -9.88
N VAL A 228 -12.71 -25.92 -9.86
CA VAL A 228 -13.46 -26.50 -10.99
C VAL A 228 -13.29 -25.66 -12.24
N ARG A 229 -13.42 -24.33 -12.15
CA ARG A 229 -13.20 -23.41 -13.29
C ARG A 229 -11.78 -23.53 -13.85
N GLU A 230 -10.77 -23.60 -12.98
CA GLU A 230 -9.38 -23.74 -13.40
C GLU A 230 -9.10 -25.11 -14.06
N LEU A 231 -9.73 -26.18 -13.59
CA LEU A 231 -9.65 -27.51 -14.24
C LEU A 231 -10.27 -27.49 -15.64
N HIS A 232 -11.46 -26.91 -15.81
CA HIS A 232 -12.08 -26.76 -17.13
C HIS A 232 -11.19 -25.94 -18.07
N ARG A 233 -10.66 -24.81 -17.60
CA ARG A 233 -9.71 -23.97 -18.36
C ARG A 233 -8.47 -24.75 -18.81
N LEU A 234 -7.86 -25.53 -17.91
CA LEU A 234 -6.68 -26.35 -18.24
C LEU A 234 -7.02 -27.44 -19.25
N ARG A 235 -8.19 -28.06 -19.15
CA ARG A 235 -8.68 -29.05 -20.12
C ARG A 235 -8.91 -28.41 -21.49
N ASP A 236 -9.57 -27.26 -21.56
CA ASP A 236 -9.82 -26.54 -22.81
C ASP A 236 -8.52 -26.06 -23.46
N TRP A 237 -7.55 -25.59 -22.65
CA TRP A 237 -6.21 -25.26 -23.14
C TRP A 237 -5.49 -26.50 -23.68
N ALA A 238 -5.46 -27.61 -22.93
CA ALA A 238 -4.82 -28.85 -23.39
C ALA A 238 -5.46 -29.35 -24.69
N ARG A 239 -6.80 -29.33 -24.77
CA ARG A 239 -7.57 -29.66 -25.96
C ARG A 239 -7.09 -28.86 -27.18
N THR A 240 -7.06 -27.54 -27.03
CA THR A 240 -6.67 -26.61 -28.10
C THR A 240 -5.22 -26.79 -28.56
N ASN A 241 -4.31 -27.22 -27.66
CA ASN A 241 -2.86 -27.29 -27.96
C ASN A 241 -2.39 -28.69 -28.38
N TYR A 242 -3.03 -29.77 -27.91
CA TYR A 242 -2.57 -31.13 -28.15
C TYR A 242 -3.45 -31.90 -29.14
N GLU A 243 -4.78 -31.67 -29.21
CA GLU A 243 -5.63 -32.38 -30.19
C GLU A 243 -5.21 -32.14 -31.66
N PRO A 244 -4.78 -30.92 -32.07
CA PRO A 244 -4.29 -30.72 -33.43
C PRO A 244 -2.96 -31.44 -33.74
N LEU A 245 -2.18 -31.81 -32.72
CA LEU A 245 -0.95 -32.59 -32.89
C LEU A 245 -1.25 -34.07 -33.12
N GLU A 246 -2.36 -34.56 -32.54
CA GLU A 246 -2.80 -35.95 -32.70
C GLU A 246 -3.62 -36.15 -33.98
N ASN A 247 -4.25 -35.10 -34.51
CA ASN A 247 -5.07 -35.17 -35.72
C ASN A 247 -4.85 -33.94 -36.64
N PRO A 248 -3.87 -34.01 -37.57
CA PRO A 248 -3.45 -32.87 -38.39
C PRO A 248 -4.47 -32.41 -39.45
N ASP A 249 -5.53 -33.19 -39.71
CA ASP A 249 -6.57 -32.87 -40.70
C ASP A 249 -7.67 -31.94 -40.15
N LEU A 250 -7.66 -31.62 -38.85
CA LEU A 250 -8.60 -30.69 -38.23
C LEU A 250 -8.27 -29.24 -38.61
N PRO A 251 -9.28 -28.38 -38.91
CA PRO A 251 -9.05 -26.98 -39.20
C PRO A 251 -8.31 -26.31 -38.04
N GLY A 252 -7.14 -25.73 -38.36
CA GLY A 252 -6.21 -25.18 -37.38
C GLY A 252 -6.88 -24.19 -36.44
N LEU A 253 -6.99 -24.57 -35.17
CA LEU A 253 -7.37 -23.65 -34.10
C LEU A 253 -6.31 -22.54 -33.98
N PRO A 254 -6.70 -21.32 -33.56
CA PRO A 254 -5.77 -20.20 -33.42
C PRO A 254 -4.53 -20.58 -32.61
N GLN A 255 -3.38 -20.09 -33.07
CA GLN A 255 -2.05 -20.33 -32.50
C GLN A 255 -2.05 -20.26 -30.96
N ALA A 256 -1.40 -21.24 -30.35
CA ALA A 256 -1.29 -21.45 -28.90
C ALA A 256 -1.15 -20.14 -28.10
N LYS A 257 -2.16 -19.79 -27.31
CA LYS A 257 -2.00 -18.76 -26.27
C LYS A 257 -1.02 -19.30 -25.22
N GLU A 258 -0.02 -18.48 -24.89
CA GLU A 258 0.96 -18.77 -23.84
C GLU A 258 0.26 -19.25 -22.56
N ARG A 259 0.82 -20.29 -21.93
CA ARG A 259 0.19 -20.91 -20.75
C ARG A 259 0.14 -19.90 -19.61
N GLU A 260 -1.06 -19.39 -19.32
CA GLU A 260 -1.26 -18.52 -18.15
C GLU A 260 -0.79 -19.21 -16.87
N LYS A 261 -0.15 -18.43 -15.99
CA LYS A 261 0.28 -18.87 -14.66
C LYS A 261 -0.90 -19.47 -13.87
N GLY A 262 -0.60 -20.55 -13.14
CA GLY A 262 -1.54 -21.15 -12.19
C GLY A 262 -1.87 -20.19 -11.04
N LEU A 263 -3.05 -20.35 -10.44
CA LEU A 263 -3.53 -19.44 -9.38
C LEU A 263 -2.61 -19.36 -8.16
N TYR A 264 -1.84 -20.42 -7.85
CA TYR A 264 -0.88 -20.44 -6.76
C TYR A 264 0.38 -19.60 -7.03
N LEU A 265 0.68 -19.27 -8.30
CA LEU A 265 1.84 -18.48 -8.72
C LEU A 265 1.49 -17.03 -9.08
N CYS A 266 0.23 -16.62 -9.00
CA CYS A 266 -0.17 -15.29 -9.50
C CYS A 266 0.29 -14.12 -8.61
N ASP A 267 0.60 -14.39 -7.34
CA ASP A 267 0.97 -13.36 -6.38
C ASP A 267 2.50 -13.18 -6.35
N GLU A 268 3.33 -14.19 -6.08
CA GLU A 268 4.79 -13.99 -5.96
C GLU A 268 5.19 -12.98 -4.84
N LYS A 269 4.23 -12.57 -4.00
CA LYS A 269 4.39 -11.76 -2.79
C LYS A 269 5.22 -10.51 -3.04
N ALA A 270 6.26 -10.23 -2.25
CA ALA A 270 7.11 -9.05 -2.38
C ALA A 270 7.68 -8.83 -3.80
N GLY A 271 7.73 -9.87 -4.65
CA GLY A 271 8.11 -9.75 -6.06
C GLY A 271 7.02 -9.16 -6.96
N ASN A 272 5.74 -9.27 -6.60
CA ASN A 272 4.63 -8.79 -7.42
C ASN A 272 4.68 -7.27 -7.63
N PRO A 273 4.72 -6.76 -8.88
CA PRO A 273 4.66 -5.33 -9.11
C PRO A 273 3.32 -4.70 -8.68
N HIS A 274 2.20 -5.43 -8.77
CA HIS A 274 0.88 -4.89 -8.46
C HIS A 274 0.73 -4.49 -6.99
N ARG A 275 1.41 -5.18 -6.08
CA ARG A 275 1.44 -4.83 -4.65
C ARG A 275 1.94 -3.42 -4.38
N TYR A 276 2.77 -2.87 -5.26
CA TYR A 276 3.37 -1.56 -5.11
C TYR A 276 2.61 -0.49 -5.92
N ALA A 277 1.83 -0.92 -6.93
CA ALA A 277 1.15 -0.05 -7.88
C ALA A 277 0.06 0.84 -7.26
N ALA A 278 -0.48 0.46 -6.11
CA ALA A 278 -1.50 1.20 -5.37
C ALA A 278 -1.02 1.68 -3.99
N ILE A 279 0.28 1.56 -3.71
CA ILE A 279 0.88 1.88 -2.42
C ILE A 279 1.62 3.21 -2.52
N VAL A 280 1.39 4.07 -1.53
CA VAL A 280 2.10 5.33 -1.37
C VAL A 280 2.60 5.47 0.08
N PRO A 281 3.81 6.00 0.30
CA PRO A 281 4.26 6.35 1.64
C PRO A 281 3.39 7.51 2.17
N ALA A 282 2.98 7.43 3.43
CA ALA A 282 2.27 8.53 4.08
C ALA A 282 2.69 8.62 5.55
N PRO A 283 2.99 9.83 6.06
CA PRO A 283 3.19 10.01 7.49
C PRO A 283 1.87 9.75 8.22
N TRP A 284 1.93 9.44 9.51
CA TRP A 284 0.78 9.61 10.38
C TRP A 284 0.66 11.09 10.75
N PHE A 285 -0.53 11.68 10.57
CA PHE A 285 -0.79 13.07 10.96
C PHE A 285 -1.53 13.10 12.29
N ASP A 286 -0.90 13.63 13.32
CA ASP A 286 -1.56 13.91 14.59
C ASP A 286 -2.39 15.20 14.44
N SER A 287 -3.71 15.04 14.32
CA SER A 287 -4.63 16.16 14.17
C SER A 287 -4.69 17.08 15.39
N CYS A 288 -4.39 16.57 16.59
CA CYS A 288 -4.38 17.35 17.82
C CYS A 288 -3.14 18.25 17.88
N ARG A 289 -1.98 17.72 17.50
CA ARG A 289 -0.71 18.47 17.49
C ARG A 289 -0.43 19.21 16.18
N ARG A 290 -1.19 18.89 15.12
CA ARG A 290 -0.95 19.34 13.73
C ARG A 290 0.46 19.03 13.26
N GLN A 291 0.92 17.81 13.54
CA GLN A 291 2.27 17.35 13.22
C GLN A 291 2.23 16.02 12.48
N ALA A 292 3.19 15.82 11.59
CA ALA A 292 3.30 14.61 10.78
C ALA A 292 4.52 13.78 11.22
N GLU A 293 4.30 12.51 11.53
CA GLU A 293 5.35 11.56 11.95
C GLU A 293 5.51 10.44 10.91
N ARG A 294 6.76 10.11 10.53
CA ARG A 294 7.06 9.08 9.51
C ARG A 294 7.39 7.70 10.08
N GLY A 295 7.42 7.58 11.41
CA GLY A 295 7.89 6.42 12.14
C GLY A 295 9.42 6.32 12.22
N LEU A 296 9.89 5.61 13.24
CA LEU A 296 11.29 5.39 13.58
C LEU A 296 11.69 3.95 13.27
N HIS A 297 12.94 3.73 12.85
CA HIS A 297 13.52 2.40 12.70
C HIS A 297 14.40 2.05 13.89
N CYS A 298 14.48 0.76 14.24
CA CYS A 298 15.35 0.25 15.28
C CYS A 298 16.80 0.09 14.76
N ILE A 299 17.79 0.63 15.47
CA ILE A 299 19.22 0.42 15.11
C ILE A 299 19.60 -1.06 15.24
N GLY A 300 19.08 -1.76 16.25
CA GLY A 300 19.33 -3.18 16.49
C GLY A 300 18.77 -4.13 15.44
N CYS A 301 17.82 -3.66 14.62
CA CYS A 301 17.14 -4.45 13.59
C CYS A 301 17.68 -4.19 12.18
N ARG A 302 18.66 -3.28 12.00
CA ARG A 302 19.01 -2.69 10.70
C ARG A 302 19.32 -3.72 9.61
N ASP A 303 19.95 -4.84 9.96
CA ASP A 303 20.43 -5.85 9.01
C ASP A 303 19.64 -7.17 9.11
N LEU A 304 18.47 -7.15 9.74
CA LEU A 304 17.67 -8.34 10.02
C LEU A 304 16.37 -8.33 9.20
N GLU A 305 16.06 -9.45 8.57
CA GLU A 305 14.86 -9.63 7.72
C GLU A 305 13.84 -10.58 8.33
N ILE A 306 14.08 -11.02 9.57
CA ILE A 306 13.18 -11.92 10.30
C ILE A 306 12.29 -11.14 11.26
N VAL A 307 11.01 -11.48 11.32
CA VAL A 307 10.11 -11.00 12.38
C VAL A 307 10.52 -11.66 13.70
N PRO A 308 10.57 -10.94 14.84
CA PRO A 308 10.13 -9.55 15.06
C PRO A 308 11.16 -8.45 14.73
N PHE A 309 12.37 -8.82 14.33
CA PHE A 309 13.52 -7.92 14.10
C PHE A 309 13.59 -7.31 12.68
N HIS A 310 12.51 -7.35 11.90
CA HIS A 310 12.58 -6.97 10.50
C HIS A 310 12.89 -5.46 10.35
N TRP A 311 13.96 -5.11 9.61
CA TRP A 311 14.48 -3.74 9.51
C TRP A 311 13.48 -2.70 8.98
N ARG A 312 12.54 -3.15 8.15
CA ARG A 312 11.40 -2.38 7.62
C ARG A 312 10.28 -2.07 8.63
N ARG A 313 10.24 -2.71 9.80
CA ARG A 313 9.27 -2.36 10.84
C ARG A 313 9.56 -0.95 11.34
N LYS A 314 8.49 -0.19 11.56
CA LYS A 314 8.54 1.19 12.03
C LYS A 314 7.82 1.30 13.36
N TYR A 315 8.24 2.26 14.17
CA TYR A 315 7.74 2.45 15.53
C TYR A 315 7.47 3.92 15.81
N THR A 316 6.58 4.17 16.75
CA THR A 316 6.53 5.46 17.47
C THR A 316 7.36 5.36 18.73
N ALA A 317 7.57 6.48 19.42
CA ALA A 317 8.21 6.46 20.72
C ALA A 317 7.49 5.54 21.72
N GLU A 318 6.15 5.52 21.67
CA GLU A 318 5.32 4.65 22.51
C GLU A 318 5.48 3.17 22.16
N SER A 319 5.30 2.81 20.89
CA SER A 319 5.35 1.41 20.45
C SER A 319 6.77 0.83 20.46
N PHE A 320 7.81 1.68 20.49
CA PHE A 320 9.19 1.22 20.62
C PHE A 320 9.48 0.58 21.98
N LYS A 321 8.75 0.98 23.04
CA LYS A 321 8.86 0.32 24.35
C LYS A 321 8.43 -1.14 24.28
N GLU A 322 7.36 -1.43 23.54
CA GLU A 322 6.88 -2.79 23.31
C GLU A 322 7.88 -3.60 22.49
N HIS A 323 8.47 -2.99 21.46
CA HIS A 323 9.56 -3.59 20.69
C HIS A 323 10.75 -4.00 21.57
N LEU A 324 11.20 -3.16 22.50
CA LEU A 324 12.29 -3.52 23.43
C LEU A 324 11.92 -4.66 24.39
N ARG A 325 10.63 -4.83 24.73
CA ARG A 325 10.16 -5.99 25.52
C ARG A 325 10.15 -7.27 24.69
N GLU A 326 9.73 -7.19 23.43
CA GLU A 326 9.67 -8.32 22.50
C GLU A 326 11.08 -8.80 22.09
N CYS A 327 11.95 -7.85 21.76
CA CYS A 327 13.24 -8.11 21.12
C CYS A 327 14.44 -8.06 22.10
N GLY A 328 14.25 -7.54 23.31
CA GLY A 328 15.32 -7.29 24.28
C GLY A 328 16.02 -5.95 24.08
N GLN A 329 16.90 -5.60 25.03
CA GLN A 329 17.63 -4.32 25.01
C GLN A 329 18.67 -4.27 23.89
N ILE A 330 19.01 -3.06 23.45
CA ILE A 330 20.00 -2.85 22.38
C ILE A 330 21.34 -2.49 23.01
N GLU A 331 22.33 -3.35 22.81
CA GLU A 331 23.72 -3.15 23.22
C GLU A 331 24.62 -3.28 21.99
N LYS A 332 25.61 -2.39 21.83
CA LYS A 332 26.53 -2.41 20.67
C LYS A 332 25.79 -2.51 19.31
N ARG A 333 24.66 -1.80 19.18
CA ARG A 333 23.78 -1.80 18.00
C ARG A 333 23.13 -3.16 17.66
N ARG A 334 22.98 -4.07 18.61
CA ARG A 334 22.27 -5.35 18.44
C ARG A 334 21.35 -5.63 19.61
N HIS A 335 20.28 -6.38 19.36
CA HIS A 335 19.40 -6.85 20.43
C HIS A 335 20.06 -7.95 21.26
N ARG A 336 19.96 -7.84 22.59
CA ARG A 336 20.40 -8.85 23.57
C ARG A 336 19.16 -9.40 24.27
N LYS A 337 18.94 -10.71 24.19
CA LYS A 337 17.83 -11.36 24.91
C LYS A 337 18.01 -11.17 26.41
N SER A 338 16.98 -10.68 27.09
CA SER A 338 16.89 -10.69 28.55
C SER A 338 16.74 -12.13 29.02
N GLY A 339 17.85 -12.82 29.31
CA GLY A 339 17.81 -14.20 29.82
C GLY A 339 19.08 -15.02 29.67
N SER A 340 20.06 -14.64 28.85
CA SER A 340 21.36 -15.32 28.86
C SER A 340 22.21 -14.76 29.99
N ARG A 341 22.17 -15.41 31.16
CA ARG A 341 23.32 -15.35 32.08
C ARG A 341 24.57 -15.64 31.25
N LYS A 342 25.57 -14.77 31.41
CA LYS A 342 26.90 -14.95 30.85
C LYS A 342 27.38 -16.37 31.16
N ALA A 343 27.62 -17.18 30.15
CA ALA A 343 28.74 -18.11 30.21
C ALA A 343 29.93 -17.29 29.72
N GLU A 344 30.75 -16.84 30.67
CA GLU A 344 32.09 -16.38 30.38
C GLU A 344 32.96 -17.60 30.03
N ASP A 345 33.84 -17.34 29.06
CA ASP A 345 35.07 -18.03 28.70
C ASP A 345 35.02 -19.43 28.08
N GLY A 346 35.57 -19.52 26.86
CA GLY A 346 35.97 -20.79 26.26
C GLY A 346 35.99 -20.82 24.73
N ASP A 347 37.06 -20.26 24.18
CA ASP A 347 37.79 -20.81 23.03
C ASP A 347 37.47 -20.33 21.60
N ASP A 348 38.59 -20.05 20.95
CA ASP A 348 38.85 -19.43 19.67
C ASP A 348 38.69 -20.46 18.54
N ASP A 349 38.70 -19.97 17.29
CA ASP A 349 39.00 -20.77 16.10
C ASP A 349 38.00 -21.84 15.60
N ARG A 350 36.87 -21.41 14.99
CA ARG A 350 36.35 -22.07 13.76
C ARG A 350 35.19 -21.35 13.05
N ALA A 351 35.48 -20.37 12.19
CA ALA A 351 34.51 -19.97 11.14
C ALA A 351 35.12 -19.23 9.93
N LYS A 352 36.19 -19.78 9.33
CA LYS A 352 36.55 -19.48 7.93
C LYS A 352 36.47 -20.75 7.10
N LYS A 353 35.26 -21.15 6.70
CA LYS A 353 35.00 -21.98 5.51
C LYS A 353 33.50 -22.17 5.34
N ARG A 354 32.91 -21.40 4.41
CA ARG A 354 31.77 -21.78 3.55
C ARG A 354 31.38 -20.58 2.66
N ARG A 355 32.29 -20.25 1.74
CA ARG A 355 31.97 -19.66 0.43
C ARG A 355 32.72 -20.48 -0.60
N ARG A 356 32.01 -21.46 -1.14
CA ARG A 356 32.25 -22.30 -2.33
C ARG A 356 31.32 -23.50 -2.13
N ILE A 357 30.13 -23.40 -2.69
CA ILE A 357 29.63 -24.20 -3.81
C ILE A 357 28.60 -23.30 -4.51
#